data_AF-A0A934VH58-F1
#
_entry.id   AF-A0A934VH58-F1
#
_cell.length_a   1.000
_cell.length_b   1.000
_cell.length_c   1.000
_cell.angle_alpha   90.00
_cell.angle_beta   90.00
_cell.angle_gamma   90.00
#
_symmetry.space_group_name_H-M   'P 1'
#
loop_
_entity.id
_entity.type
_entity.pdbx_description
1 polymer ?
#
loop_
_entity_poly.entity_id
_entity_poly.type
_entity_poly.pdbx_seq_one_letter_code
_entity_poly.pdbx_strand_id
1 'polypeptide(L)'
;MRVGESFRIQLPVDLNKLSGPYREGTIGVDPAVSFTIRLERDGRDLPISRAQGSDLLANAKAADVLWLELQVGNDLDGDGLPDSWEQSQMYLAGILDWDLTRITPEGDLDGDGMSNREEYIAGTFAYLFSDAIHLEIDEIHESGWAELSFLSVIDKMYQLECSADGVNWHPVAFSTNGEAGLLAETLRAQDTSYQTLHVPPPLDDTHQFFRIVVY
;
A
#
# COMPACT_ATOMS: atom_id res chain seq x y z
N MET A 1 -13.53 18.98 14.06
CA MET A 1 -12.72 17.79 14.32
C MET A 1 -11.40 18.26 14.91
N ARG A 2 -11.07 17.85 16.13
CA ARG A 2 -9.83 18.25 16.80
C ARG A 2 -8.75 17.22 16.51
N VAL A 3 -7.50 17.69 16.45
CA VAL A 3 -6.31 16.87 16.25
C VAL A 3 -6.11 15.95 17.47
N GLY A 4 -5.72 14.68 17.26
CA GLY A 4 -5.60 13.67 18.32
C GLY A 4 -6.90 12.95 18.69
N GLU A 5 -7.97 13.14 17.93
CA GLU A 5 -9.22 12.38 18.07
C GLU A 5 -9.07 11.00 17.38
N SER A 6 -9.60 9.95 18.03
CA SER A 6 -9.81 8.65 17.41
C SER A 6 -11.17 8.62 16.72
N PHE A 7 -11.20 8.15 15.48
CA PHE A 7 -12.42 7.97 14.71
C PHE A 7 -12.74 6.50 14.60
N ARG A 8 -14.03 6.21 14.56
CA ARG A 8 -14.53 4.88 14.26
C ARG A 8 -15.27 4.93 12.95
N ILE A 9 -14.77 4.16 11.97
CA ILE A 9 -15.52 3.93 10.74
C ILE A 9 -16.31 2.64 10.93
N GLN A 10 -17.62 2.74 10.71
CA GLN A 10 -18.53 1.60 10.61
C GLN A 10 -18.50 1.08 9.18
N LEU A 11 -18.05 -0.17 9.01
CA LEU A 11 -18.01 -0.84 7.72
C LEU A 11 -19.00 -2.00 7.75
N PRO A 12 -20.12 -1.93 7.02
CA PRO A 12 -21.08 -3.02 6.97
C PRO A 12 -20.53 -4.18 6.12
N VAL A 13 -20.73 -5.41 6.57
CA VAL A 13 -20.22 -6.62 5.90
C VAL A 13 -21.33 -7.31 5.12
N ASP A 14 -21.09 -7.60 3.85
CA ASP A 14 -21.94 -8.46 3.04
C ASP A 14 -21.14 -9.66 2.51
N LEU A 15 -21.49 -10.87 2.97
CA LEU A 15 -20.77 -12.11 2.65
C LEU A 15 -21.41 -12.88 1.49
N ASN A 16 -22.25 -12.25 0.66
CA ASN A 16 -23.13 -12.99 -0.24
C ASN A 16 -22.36 -13.76 -1.33
N LYS A 17 -22.03 -15.03 -1.05
CA LYS A 17 -21.24 -15.88 -1.95
C LYS A 17 -21.97 -16.21 -3.26
N LEU A 18 -23.30 -16.15 -3.34
CA LEU A 18 -24.04 -16.53 -4.55
C LEU A 18 -25.42 -15.83 -4.58
N SER A 19 -25.65 -14.98 -5.58
CA SER A 19 -26.97 -14.46 -6.04
C SER A 19 -27.75 -13.49 -5.11
N GLY A 20 -27.49 -12.19 -5.22
CA GLY A 20 -28.37 -11.11 -4.72
C GLY A 20 -27.90 -9.74 -5.24
N PRO A 21 -28.77 -8.70 -5.29
CA PRO A 21 -28.34 -7.37 -5.73
C PRO A 21 -27.34 -6.78 -4.73
N TYR A 22 -26.12 -6.56 -5.21
CA TYR A 22 -25.05 -5.85 -4.51
C TYR A 22 -25.58 -4.58 -3.86
N ARG A 23 -25.20 -4.32 -2.61
CA ARG A 23 -25.45 -3.03 -1.96
C ARG A 23 -24.18 -2.20 -2.03
N GLU A 24 -24.26 -1.02 -2.63
CA GLU A 24 -23.18 -0.04 -2.54
C GLU A 24 -22.85 0.24 -1.07
N GLY A 25 -21.57 0.15 -0.70
CA GLY A 25 -21.07 0.47 0.63
C GLY A 25 -20.78 -0.70 1.58
N THR A 26 -20.90 -1.96 1.14
CA THR A 26 -20.53 -3.14 1.96
C THR A 26 -19.18 -3.74 1.60
N ILE A 27 -18.41 -4.18 2.60
CA ILE A 27 -17.16 -4.93 2.39
C ILE A 27 -17.48 -6.42 2.18
N GLY A 28 -16.94 -6.99 1.10
CA GLY A 28 -16.90 -8.44 0.90
C GLY A 28 -15.67 -9.05 1.59
N VAL A 29 -15.79 -10.25 2.15
CA VAL A 29 -14.67 -10.98 2.79
C VAL A 29 -13.76 -11.70 1.81
N ASP A 30 -13.80 -11.34 0.53
CA ASP A 30 -12.81 -11.86 -0.39
C ASP A 30 -11.46 -11.25 0.01
N PRO A 31 -10.47 -12.06 0.46
CA PRO A 31 -9.16 -11.54 0.81
C PRO A 31 -8.43 -10.84 -0.35
N ALA A 32 -8.93 -10.99 -1.59
CA ALA A 32 -8.47 -10.24 -2.75
C ALA A 32 -9.03 -8.81 -2.84
N VAL A 33 -10.01 -8.43 -2.01
CA VAL A 33 -10.54 -7.06 -1.95
C VAL A 33 -9.74 -6.26 -0.93
N SER A 34 -8.80 -5.46 -1.42
CA SER A 34 -8.17 -4.38 -0.65
C SER A 34 -9.00 -3.11 -0.71
N PHE A 35 -8.88 -2.27 0.31
CA PHE A 35 -9.41 -0.92 0.31
C PHE A 35 -8.38 0.02 0.92
N THR A 36 -8.14 1.15 0.28
CA THR A 36 -7.37 2.25 0.87
C THR A 36 -8.33 3.17 1.60
N ILE A 37 -7.98 3.56 2.82
CA ILE A 37 -8.73 4.57 3.57
C ILE A 37 -7.97 5.88 3.55
N ARG A 38 -8.63 6.89 3.01
CA ARG A 38 -8.19 8.27 3.02
C ARG A 38 -9.17 9.09 3.85
N LEU A 39 -8.65 9.89 4.77
CA LEU A 39 -9.45 10.87 5.52
C LEU A 39 -9.22 12.24 4.90
N GLU A 40 -10.30 12.92 4.51
CA GLU A 40 -10.25 14.28 3.96
C GLU A 40 -11.18 15.20 4.75
N ARG A 41 -10.77 16.46 4.92
CA ARG A 41 -11.58 17.55 5.46
C ARG A 41 -11.27 18.84 4.73
N ASP A 42 -12.31 19.52 4.25
CA ASP A 42 -12.20 20.82 3.57
C ASP A 42 -11.18 20.79 2.40
N GLY A 43 -11.10 19.65 1.68
CA GLY A 43 -10.16 19.45 0.58
C GLY A 43 -8.72 19.15 0.99
N ARG A 44 -8.47 18.84 2.27
CA ARG A 44 -7.15 18.48 2.80
C ARG A 44 -7.14 17.09 3.39
N ASP A 45 -6.07 16.36 3.14
CA ASP A 45 -5.86 15.05 3.75
C ASP A 45 -5.54 15.19 5.23
N LEU A 46 -6.09 14.30 6.03
CA LEU A 46 -5.77 14.18 7.44
C LEU A 46 -4.85 12.97 7.60
N PRO A 47 -3.63 13.15 8.14
CA PRO A 47 -2.70 12.04 8.28
C PRO A 47 -3.23 11.02 9.29
N ILE A 48 -3.21 9.74 8.90
CA ILE A 48 -3.60 8.64 9.77
C ILE A 48 -2.34 8.10 10.44
N SER A 49 -2.08 8.52 11.68
CA SER A 49 -0.90 8.03 12.42
C SER A 49 -1.04 6.56 12.85
N ARG A 50 -2.27 6.04 12.90
CA ARG A 50 -2.53 4.63 13.22
C ARG A 50 -3.91 4.17 12.74
N ALA A 51 -3.98 2.96 12.21
CA ALA A 51 -5.24 2.24 11.97
C ALA A 51 -5.23 0.92 12.75
N GLN A 52 -6.29 0.62 13.49
CA GLN A 52 -6.45 -0.64 14.24
C GLN A 52 -7.81 -1.26 13.97
N GLY A 53 -7.81 -2.55 13.62
CA GLY A 53 -9.02 -3.34 13.40
C GLY A 53 -8.74 -4.84 13.23
N SER A 54 -7.61 -5.31 13.77
CA SER A 54 -6.87 -6.50 13.35
C SER A 54 -7.60 -7.85 13.45
N ASP A 55 -8.73 -7.94 14.17
CA ASP A 55 -9.50 -9.19 14.32
C ASP A 55 -10.88 -9.18 13.65
N LEU A 56 -11.20 -8.12 12.89
CA LEU A 56 -12.58 -7.87 12.49
C LEU A 56 -13.04 -8.75 11.32
N LEU A 57 -12.24 -8.92 10.26
CA LEU A 57 -12.68 -9.62 9.04
C LEU A 57 -12.65 -11.15 9.15
N ALA A 58 -11.66 -11.73 9.86
CA ALA A 58 -11.48 -13.18 9.92
C ALA A 58 -12.65 -13.92 10.58
N ASN A 59 -13.44 -13.23 11.41
CA ASN A 59 -14.60 -13.76 12.12
C ASN A 59 -15.92 -13.07 11.74
N ALA A 60 -15.90 -12.14 10.80
CA ALA A 60 -17.09 -11.38 10.41
C ALA A 60 -18.13 -12.30 9.77
N LYS A 61 -19.39 -12.13 10.17
CA LYS A 61 -20.58 -12.77 9.60
C LYS A 61 -21.31 -11.80 8.67
N ALA A 62 -22.20 -12.35 7.85
CA ALA A 62 -23.06 -11.53 7.01
C ALA A 62 -23.93 -10.64 7.90
N ALA A 63 -24.03 -9.36 7.54
CA ALA A 63 -24.66 -8.31 8.34
C ALA A 63 -23.92 -7.91 9.62
N ASP A 64 -22.64 -8.30 9.79
CA ASP A 64 -21.79 -7.71 10.83
C ASP A 64 -21.44 -6.27 10.52
N VAL A 65 -21.02 -5.57 11.58
CA VAL A 65 -20.46 -4.22 11.53
C VAL A 65 -19.05 -4.28 12.07
N LEU A 66 -18.09 -3.89 11.24
CA LEU A 66 -16.70 -3.75 11.64
C LEU A 66 -16.43 -2.32 12.07
N TRP A 67 -15.64 -2.19 13.13
CA TRP A 67 -15.21 -0.91 13.69
C TRP A 67 -13.73 -0.73 13.45
N LEU A 68 -13.36 0.06 12.45
CA LEU A 68 -11.97 0.46 12.29
C LEU A 68 -11.70 1.69 13.14
N GLU A 69 -10.73 1.58 14.05
CA GLU A 69 -10.25 2.71 14.84
C GLU A 69 -9.10 3.40 14.10
N LEU A 70 -9.31 4.66 13.73
CA LEU A 70 -8.32 5.52 13.07
C LEU A 70 -7.86 6.59 14.03
N GLN A 71 -6.56 6.77 14.17
CA GLN A 71 -5.96 7.87 14.89
C GLN A 71 -5.46 8.89 13.88
N VAL A 72 -5.96 10.13 13.98
CA VAL A 72 -5.45 11.24 13.17
C VAL A 72 -4.23 11.84 13.87
N GLY A 73 -3.14 11.97 13.13
CA GLY A 73 -1.90 12.59 13.59
C GLY A 73 -2.03 14.10 13.75
N ASN A 74 -1.08 14.70 14.48
CA ASN A 74 -0.85 16.14 14.37
C ASN A 74 -0.24 16.44 13.00
N ASP A 75 -0.54 17.61 12.47
CA ASP A 75 -0.09 18.13 11.16
C ASP A 75 0.00 19.65 11.32
N LEU A 76 1.04 20.11 11.99
CA LEU A 76 1.17 21.48 12.46
C LEU A 76 1.50 22.46 11.33
N ASP A 77 2.27 22.02 10.34
CA ASP A 77 2.61 22.78 9.14
C ASP A 77 1.67 22.52 7.95
N GLY A 78 0.81 21.50 8.04
CA GLY A 78 -0.36 21.35 7.18
C GLY A 78 -0.04 20.75 5.82
N ASP A 79 1.00 19.92 5.75
CA ASP A 79 1.50 19.30 4.51
C ASP A 79 0.93 17.88 4.26
N GLY A 80 0.20 17.36 5.26
CA GLY A 80 -0.48 16.08 5.22
C GLY A 80 0.37 14.89 5.67
N LEU A 81 1.58 15.12 6.19
CA LEU A 81 2.34 14.15 6.97
C LEU A 81 2.01 14.28 8.46
N PRO A 82 2.06 13.18 9.24
CA PRO A 82 1.91 13.29 10.68
C PRO A 82 3.20 13.81 11.35
N ASP A 83 3.11 14.87 12.18
CA ASP A 83 4.25 15.43 12.96
C ASP A 83 5.05 14.34 13.66
N SER A 84 4.36 13.35 14.26
CA SER A 84 5.00 12.27 15.01
C SER A 84 5.83 11.34 14.13
N TRP A 85 5.40 11.15 12.88
CA TRP A 85 6.15 10.37 11.90
C TRP A 85 7.37 11.17 11.44
N GLU A 86 7.21 12.43 11.03
CA GLU A 86 8.32 13.30 10.62
C GLU A 86 9.38 13.39 11.73
N GLN A 87 8.96 13.68 12.96
CA GLN A 87 9.84 13.70 14.13
C GLN A 87 10.57 12.35 14.31
N SER A 88 9.89 11.21 14.12
CA SER A 88 10.54 9.91 14.22
C SER A 88 11.62 9.71 13.14
N GLN A 89 11.36 10.14 11.90
CA GLN A 89 12.32 10.06 10.81
C GLN A 89 13.52 10.98 11.06
N MET A 90 13.28 12.23 11.48
CA MET A 90 14.35 13.17 11.87
C MET A 90 15.23 12.61 12.99
N TYR A 91 14.61 12.05 14.03
CA TYR A 91 15.34 11.45 15.15
C TYR A 91 16.24 10.30 14.69
N LEU A 92 15.72 9.41 13.85
CA LEU A 92 16.49 8.28 13.30
C LEU A 92 17.60 8.74 12.35
N ALA A 93 17.39 9.83 11.60
CA ALA A 93 18.39 10.50 10.78
C ALA A 93 19.44 11.30 11.59
N GLY A 94 19.25 11.45 12.91
CA GLY A 94 20.12 12.27 13.77
C GLY A 94 19.91 13.78 13.64
N ILE A 95 18.77 14.21 13.08
CA ILE A 95 18.35 15.61 12.95
C ILE A 95 17.54 15.98 14.20
N LEU A 96 18.06 16.90 15.04
CA LEU A 96 17.53 17.17 16.39
C LEU A 96 16.97 18.59 16.56
N ASP A 97 16.80 19.36 15.49
CA ASP A 97 16.21 20.71 15.55
C ASP A 97 14.67 20.69 15.55
N TRP A 98 14.05 19.55 15.21
CA TRP A 98 12.60 19.31 15.19
C TRP A 98 11.81 20.32 14.34
N ASP A 99 12.45 20.87 13.32
CA ASP A 99 11.82 21.69 12.30
C ASP A 99 11.09 20.78 11.30
N LEU A 100 9.75 20.75 11.36
CA LEU A 100 8.90 19.89 10.51
C LEU A 100 9.13 20.17 9.01
N THR A 101 9.53 21.38 8.65
CA THR A 101 9.82 21.75 7.26
C THR A 101 11.04 21.02 6.66
N ARG A 102 11.76 20.22 7.46
CA ARG A 102 12.84 19.34 7.00
C ARG A 102 12.35 18.14 6.21
N ILE A 103 11.15 17.65 6.47
CA ILE A 103 10.59 16.45 5.83
C ILE A 103 9.30 16.85 5.13
N THR A 104 9.43 17.49 3.97
CA THR A 104 8.28 17.83 3.14
C THR A 104 7.76 16.60 2.41
N PRO A 105 6.48 16.51 2.04
CA PRO A 105 5.91 15.29 1.45
C PRO A 105 6.51 14.97 0.07
N GLU A 106 6.89 15.99 -0.69
CA GLU A 106 7.56 15.86 -2.00
C GLU A 106 9.09 15.82 -1.88
N GLY A 107 9.63 15.85 -0.66
CA GLY A 107 11.06 15.70 -0.39
C GLY A 107 11.48 14.24 -0.52
N ASP A 108 12.79 14.02 -0.64
CA ASP A 108 13.46 12.73 -0.73
C ASP A 108 14.73 12.88 0.12
N LEU A 109 14.61 12.56 1.41
CA LEU A 109 15.61 12.96 2.41
C LEU A 109 16.90 12.12 2.29
N ASP A 110 16.80 10.87 1.88
CA ASP A 110 17.95 9.97 1.71
C ASP A 110 18.41 9.78 0.25
N GLY A 111 17.63 10.25 -0.72
CA GLY A 111 17.99 10.29 -2.13
C GLY A 111 17.73 8.99 -2.88
N ASP A 112 16.86 8.12 -2.36
CA ASP A 112 16.55 6.81 -2.98
C ASP A 112 15.56 6.90 -4.15
N GLY A 113 14.92 8.06 -4.32
CA GLY A 113 13.97 8.33 -5.39
C GLY A 113 12.51 8.14 -4.99
N MET A 114 12.21 7.68 -3.77
CA MET A 114 10.89 7.75 -3.17
C MET A 114 10.70 9.09 -2.45
N SER A 115 9.52 9.67 -2.60
CA SER A 115 9.17 10.84 -1.80
C SER A 115 8.78 10.45 -0.38
N ASN A 116 9.00 11.35 0.60
CA ASN A 116 8.63 11.15 2.00
C ASN A 116 7.14 10.76 2.17
N ARG A 117 6.25 11.23 1.27
CA ARG A 117 4.83 10.82 1.23
C ARG A 117 4.68 9.35 0.82
N GLU A 118 5.38 8.93 -0.22
CA GLU A 118 5.36 7.55 -0.69
C GLU A 118 5.92 6.63 0.38
N GLU A 119 6.97 7.03 1.08
CA GLU A 119 7.56 6.26 2.17
C GLU A 119 6.62 6.11 3.37
N TYR A 120 5.96 7.20 3.77
CA TYR A 120 4.94 7.16 4.80
C TYR A 120 3.80 6.18 4.43
N ILE A 121 3.36 6.17 3.17
CA ILE A 121 2.35 5.24 2.66
C ILE A 121 2.90 3.80 2.60
N ALA A 122 4.14 3.62 2.17
CA ALA A 122 4.81 2.33 2.02
C ALA A 122 5.18 1.70 3.37
N GLY A 123 5.37 2.51 4.41
CA GLY A 123 5.90 2.08 5.69
C GLY A 123 7.42 1.91 5.69
N THR A 124 8.12 2.62 4.80
CA THR A 124 9.59 2.72 4.74
C THR A 124 10.08 3.95 5.53
N PHE A 125 11.38 4.22 5.52
CA PHE A 125 12.00 5.25 6.32
C PHE A 125 12.72 6.31 5.48
N ALA A 126 12.29 7.56 5.60
CA ALA A 126 12.85 8.74 4.90
C ALA A 126 14.35 9.00 5.06
N TYR A 127 15.05 8.22 5.86
CA TYR A 127 16.47 8.37 6.10
C TYR A 127 17.29 7.14 5.66
N LEU A 128 16.62 6.06 5.21
CA LEU A 128 17.22 4.76 4.95
C LEU A 128 17.14 4.38 3.47
N PHE A 129 18.09 4.89 2.68
CA PHE A 129 18.19 4.65 1.22
C PHE A 129 18.00 3.19 0.73
N SER A 130 18.28 2.20 1.58
CA SER A 130 18.20 0.77 1.23
C SER A 130 16.80 0.16 1.34
N ASP A 131 15.80 0.88 1.84
CA ASP A 131 14.43 0.36 1.98
C ASP A 131 13.43 0.88 0.94
N ALA A 132 13.92 1.57 -0.10
CA ALA A 132 13.17 1.90 -1.30
C ALA A 132 12.42 0.69 -1.89
N ILE A 133 11.15 0.89 -2.24
CA ILE A 133 10.35 -0.09 -2.99
C ILE A 133 10.59 0.12 -4.49
N HIS A 134 11.67 -0.47 -4.98
CA HIS A 134 11.95 -0.56 -6.41
C HIS A 134 11.54 -1.91 -6.97
N LEU A 135 10.78 -1.88 -8.07
CA LEU A 135 10.45 -3.07 -8.85
C LEU A 135 11.53 -3.25 -9.92
N GLU A 136 12.25 -4.35 -9.83
CA GLU A 136 13.29 -4.73 -10.77
C GLU A 136 12.81 -5.90 -11.64
N ILE A 137 13.22 -5.92 -12.91
CA ILE A 137 13.06 -7.08 -13.79
C ILE A 137 14.39 -7.83 -13.74
N ASP A 138 14.41 -8.98 -13.08
CA ASP A 138 15.60 -9.79 -12.88
C ASP A 138 15.94 -10.61 -14.12
N GLU A 139 14.94 -11.28 -14.69
CA GLU A 139 15.12 -12.16 -15.85
C GLU A 139 13.86 -12.19 -16.74
N ILE A 140 14.06 -12.34 -18.06
CA ILE A 140 13.00 -12.75 -19.00
C ILE A 140 13.41 -14.12 -19.55
N HIS A 141 12.64 -15.15 -19.21
CA HIS A 141 12.93 -16.53 -19.56
C HIS A 141 12.63 -16.80 -21.05
N GLU A 142 13.20 -17.87 -21.62
CA GLU A 142 12.90 -18.31 -22.99
C GLU A 142 11.41 -18.64 -23.20
N SER A 143 10.69 -18.99 -22.13
CA SER A 143 9.23 -19.20 -22.13
C SER A 143 8.44 -17.89 -22.26
N GLY A 144 9.09 -16.73 -22.17
CA GLY A 144 8.50 -15.40 -22.15
C GLY A 144 8.02 -14.94 -20.76
N TRP A 145 8.17 -15.78 -19.73
CA TRP A 145 7.88 -15.37 -18.36
C TRP A 145 8.92 -14.37 -17.87
N ALA A 146 8.45 -13.39 -17.10
CA ALA A 146 9.31 -12.41 -16.44
C ALA A 146 9.45 -12.74 -14.96
N GLU A 147 10.69 -12.70 -14.45
CA GLU A 147 10.99 -12.69 -13.03
C GLU A 147 11.23 -11.24 -12.59
N LEU A 148 10.47 -10.78 -11.61
CA LEU A 148 10.58 -9.45 -11.05
C LEU A 148 10.80 -9.54 -9.54
N SER A 149 11.55 -8.61 -8.97
CA SER A 149 11.72 -8.53 -7.52
C SER A 149 11.55 -7.12 -6.97
N PHE A 150 11.17 -7.05 -5.70
CA PHE A 150 11.06 -5.80 -4.95
C PHE A 150 11.12 -6.06 -3.43
N LEU A 151 11.47 -5.03 -2.66
CA LEU A 151 11.35 -5.09 -1.20
C LEU A 151 9.89 -4.93 -0.76
N SER A 152 9.35 -5.95 -0.11
CA SER A 152 8.04 -5.86 0.55
C SER A 152 8.21 -5.44 2.02
N VAL A 153 7.20 -4.75 2.55
CA VAL A 153 7.08 -4.31 3.94
C VAL A 153 5.95 -5.13 4.59
N ILE A 154 6.23 -5.68 5.78
CA ILE A 154 5.26 -6.49 6.53
C ILE A 154 3.87 -5.85 6.61
N ASP A 155 2.83 -6.68 6.53
CA ASP A 155 1.41 -6.30 6.60
C ASP A 155 0.89 -5.40 5.48
N LYS A 156 1.74 -4.99 4.52
CA LYS A 156 1.30 -4.34 3.28
C LYS A 156 0.77 -5.35 2.28
N MET A 157 -0.18 -4.89 1.47
CA MET A 157 -0.67 -5.63 0.32
C MET A 157 -0.17 -4.99 -0.97
N TYR A 158 0.20 -5.83 -1.93
CA TYR A 158 0.78 -5.44 -3.18
C TYR A 158 -0.04 -5.97 -4.35
N GLN A 159 -0.17 -5.17 -5.40
CA GLN A 159 -0.70 -5.58 -6.69
C GLN A 159 0.26 -5.17 -7.80
N LEU A 160 0.51 -6.09 -8.72
CA LEU A 160 1.30 -5.80 -9.91
C LEU A 160 0.35 -5.28 -10.99
N GLU A 161 0.74 -4.19 -11.63
CA GLU A 161 0.06 -3.65 -12.79
C GLU A 161 1.01 -3.59 -13.97
N CYS A 162 0.46 -3.75 -15.17
CA CYS A 162 1.19 -3.54 -16.40
C CYS A 162 0.49 -2.56 -17.34
N SER A 163 1.28 -2.04 -18.28
CA SER A 163 0.82 -1.09 -19.29
C SER A 163 1.63 -1.23 -20.58
N ALA A 164 0.98 -1.11 -21.73
CA ALA A 164 1.67 -1.07 -23.03
C ALA A 164 2.16 0.35 -23.41
N ASP A 165 1.62 1.40 -22.77
CA ASP A 165 1.87 2.81 -23.11
C ASP A 165 2.37 3.66 -21.94
N GLY A 166 2.45 3.09 -20.73
CA GLY A 166 2.84 3.78 -19.50
C GLY A 166 1.75 4.71 -18.94
N VAL A 167 0.56 4.72 -19.53
CA VAL A 167 -0.55 5.61 -19.18
C VAL A 167 -1.78 4.82 -18.73
N ASN A 168 -2.15 3.79 -19.48
CA ASN A 168 -3.28 2.92 -19.17
C ASN A 168 -2.76 1.67 -18.46
N TRP A 169 -3.01 1.61 -17.16
CA TRP A 169 -2.53 0.54 -16.29
C TRP A 169 -3.68 -0.42 -15.95
N HIS A 170 -3.37 -1.72 -15.92
CA HIS A 170 -4.31 -2.74 -15.48
C HIS A 170 -3.60 -3.79 -14.63
N PRO A 171 -4.31 -4.44 -13.68
CA PRO A 171 -3.76 -5.54 -12.91
C PRO A 171 -3.25 -6.67 -13.78
N VAL A 172 -2.18 -7.32 -13.33
CA VAL A 172 -1.65 -8.56 -13.90
C VAL A 172 -1.43 -9.58 -12.81
N ALA A 173 -1.85 -10.81 -13.08
CA ALA A 173 -1.67 -11.94 -12.20
C ALA A 173 -0.23 -12.46 -12.25
N PHE A 174 0.27 -12.91 -11.11
CA PHE A 174 1.65 -13.40 -10.94
C PHE A 174 1.68 -14.60 -10.00
N SER A 175 2.78 -15.35 -10.01
CA SER A 175 3.06 -16.45 -9.08
C SER A 175 4.26 -16.09 -8.19
N THR A 176 4.23 -16.48 -6.92
CA THR A 176 5.40 -16.41 -6.02
C THR A 176 6.10 -17.77 -5.86
N ASN A 177 5.70 -18.77 -6.65
CA ASN A 177 6.21 -20.15 -6.59
C ASN A 177 6.64 -20.66 -7.98
N GLY A 178 7.28 -19.81 -8.78
CA GLY A 178 7.73 -20.13 -10.15
C GLY A 178 6.60 -20.14 -11.20
N GLU A 179 6.98 -20.40 -12.45
CA GLU A 179 6.09 -20.43 -13.63
C GLU A 179 4.95 -21.46 -13.54
N ALA A 180 5.16 -22.56 -12.79
CA ALA A 180 4.15 -23.60 -12.57
C ALA A 180 3.27 -23.34 -11.33
N GLY A 181 3.52 -22.25 -10.61
CA GLY A 181 2.76 -21.88 -9.42
C GLY A 181 1.37 -21.35 -9.75
N LEU A 182 0.50 -21.34 -8.74
CA LEU A 182 -0.82 -20.72 -8.86
C LEU A 182 -0.66 -19.21 -9.00
N LEU A 183 -1.39 -18.64 -9.94
CA LEU A 183 -1.46 -17.21 -10.13
C LEU A 183 -2.35 -16.55 -9.06
N ALA A 184 -1.91 -15.40 -8.58
CA ALA A 184 -2.61 -14.51 -7.67
C ALA A 184 -2.58 -13.08 -8.24
N GLU A 185 -3.57 -12.26 -7.88
CA GLU A 185 -3.63 -10.85 -8.27
C GLU A 185 -3.03 -9.93 -7.20
N THR A 186 -2.89 -10.43 -5.97
CA THR A 186 -2.40 -9.66 -4.81
C THR A 186 -1.45 -10.48 -3.96
N LEU A 187 -0.48 -9.82 -3.33
CA LEU A 187 0.44 -10.40 -2.36
C LEU A 187 0.32 -9.64 -1.02
N ARG A 188 0.04 -10.35 0.07
CA ARG A 188 0.15 -9.78 1.43
C ARG A 188 1.47 -10.21 2.07
N ALA A 189 2.33 -9.24 2.32
CA ALA A 189 3.63 -9.48 2.94
C ALA A 189 3.47 -9.96 4.40
N GLN A 190 4.15 -11.06 4.73
CA GLN A 190 4.16 -11.65 6.08
C GLN A 190 5.37 -11.18 6.91
N ASP A 191 6.38 -10.64 6.25
CA ASP A 191 7.57 -10.02 6.80
C ASP A 191 8.07 -8.91 5.87
N THR A 192 9.07 -8.15 6.30
CA THR A 192 9.77 -7.20 5.44
C THR A 192 10.94 -7.93 4.77
N SER A 193 10.79 -8.27 3.50
CA SER A 193 11.76 -9.05 2.73
C SER A 193 11.62 -8.86 1.23
N TYR A 194 12.65 -9.22 0.47
CA TYR A 194 12.56 -9.24 -1.00
C TYR A 194 11.61 -10.35 -1.46
N GLN A 195 10.69 -9.97 -2.33
CA GLN A 195 9.74 -10.88 -2.97
C GLN A 195 10.16 -11.10 -4.41
N THR A 196 9.96 -12.31 -4.92
CA THR A 196 10.12 -12.65 -6.33
C THR A 196 8.76 -12.99 -6.93
N LEU A 197 8.40 -12.29 -7.99
CA LEU A 197 7.18 -12.48 -8.75
C LEU A 197 7.53 -13.08 -10.11
N HIS A 198 6.81 -14.14 -10.49
CA HIS A 198 6.87 -14.71 -11.82
C HIS A 198 5.60 -14.32 -12.58
N VAL A 199 5.78 -13.57 -13.66
CA VAL A 199 4.70 -12.96 -14.44
C VAL A 199 4.59 -13.68 -15.78
N PRO A 200 3.38 -14.16 -16.16
CA PRO A 200 3.17 -14.79 -17.45
C PRO A 200 3.54 -13.88 -18.63
N PRO A 201 3.92 -14.44 -19.79
CA PRO A 201 4.16 -13.65 -20.99
C PRO A 201 2.90 -12.85 -21.39
N PRO A 202 3.08 -11.67 -21.99
CA PRO A 202 1.99 -10.89 -22.54
C PRO A 202 1.22 -11.67 -23.62
N LEU A 203 -0.07 -11.38 -23.78
CA LEU A 203 -0.91 -12.04 -24.78
C LEU A 203 -0.56 -11.66 -26.23
N ASP A 204 0.17 -10.56 -26.39
CA ASP A 204 0.70 -10.05 -27.65
C ASP A 204 2.19 -9.70 -27.53
N ASP A 205 2.88 -9.54 -28.66
CA ASP A 205 4.31 -9.20 -28.71
C ASP A 205 4.58 -7.71 -28.37
N THR A 206 3.79 -7.11 -27.48
CA THR A 206 3.98 -5.72 -27.07
C THR A 206 4.95 -5.63 -25.89
N HIS A 207 5.82 -4.60 -25.91
CA HIS A 207 6.58 -4.27 -24.71
C HIS A 207 5.62 -3.84 -23.61
N GLN A 208 5.86 -4.33 -22.39
CA GLN A 208 5.08 -3.95 -21.23
C GLN A 208 5.96 -3.23 -20.22
N PHE A 209 5.39 -2.19 -19.64
CA PHE A 209 5.87 -1.54 -18.43
C PHE A 209 5.18 -2.19 -17.23
N PHE A 210 5.89 -2.30 -16.12
CA PHE A 210 5.36 -2.81 -14.87
C PHE A 210 5.49 -1.77 -13.78
N ARG A 211 4.53 -1.76 -12.85
CA ARG A 211 4.62 -1.04 -11.59
C ARG A 211 4.00 -1.86 -10.48
N ILE A 212 4.51 -1.69 -9.27
CA ILE A 212 3.94 -2.27 -8.07
C ILE A 212 3.09 -1.21 -7.35
N VAL A 213 1.89 -1.58 -6.93
CA VAL A 213 0.97 -0.73 -6.16
C VAL A 213 0.89 -1.26 -4.75
N VAL A 214 1.07 -0.37 -3.77
CA VAL A 214 0.95 -0.65 -2.33
C VAL A 214 -0.42 -0.20 -1.82
N TYR A 215 -1.04 -1.03 -0.98
CA TYR A 215 -2.26 -0.75 -0.23
C TYR A 215 -2.02 -0.77 1.28
#